data_AF-A0A6M6E5Q1-F1
#
_entry.id   AF-A0A6M6E5Q1-F1
#
_cell.length_a   1.000
_cell.length_b   1.000
_cell.length_c   1.000
_cell.angle_alpha   90.00
_cell.angle_beta   90.00
_cell.angle_gamma   90.00
#
_symmetry.space_group_name_H-M   'P 1'
#
loop_
_entity.id
_entity.type
_entity.pdbx_description
1 polymer ?
#
loop_
_entity_poly.entity_id
_entity_poly.type
_entity_poly.pdbx_seq_one_letter_code
_entity_poly.pdbx_strand_id
1 'polypeptide(L)' 'MYDEIIGLNVKVKDENIIGKIVKVYEGSEDTVFVVESDKQVYEKTIDGFNVERGSIQEKINGLMKQKAFLERFAAISTY' A
#
# COMPACT_ATOMS: atom_id res chain seq x y z
N MET A 1 3.31 2.75 10.15
CA MET A 1 2.65 3.69 9.23
C MET A 1 1.57 3.00 8.39
N TYR A 2 1.84 1.84 7.79
CA TYR A 2 0.80 1.07 7.07
C TYR A 2 -0.05 0.14 7.94
N ASP A 3 0.19 0.07 9.25
CA ASP A 3 -0.56 -0.81 10.17
C ASP A 3 -2.08 -0.56 10.12
N GLU A 4 -2.49 0.70 9.90
CA GLU A 4 -3.91 1.08 9.75
C GLU A 4 -4.60 0.50 8.52
N ILE A 5 -3.84 0.03 7.52
CA ILE A 5 -4.39 -0.60 6.31
C ILE A 5 -4.21 -2.11 6.27
N ILE A 6 -3.38 -2.64 7.18
CA ILE A 6 -3.27 -4.08 7.40
C ILE A 6 -4.62 -4.56 7.92
N GLY A 7 -5.19 -5.54 7.25
CA GLY A 7 -6.49 -6.12 7.56
C GLY A 7 -7.67 -5.51 6.81
N LEU A 8 -7.44 -4.53 5.93
CA LEU A 8 -8.47 -4.02 5.02
C LEU A 8 -8.67 -4.95 3.83
N ASN A 9 -9.92 -5.08 3.41
CA ASN A 9 -10.26 -5.79 2.18
C ASN A 9 -10.04 -4.87 0.98
N VAL A 10 -9.30 -5.37 -0.01
CA VAL A 10 -9.01 -4.71 -1.27
C VAL A 10 -9.39 -5.62 -2.42
N LYS A 11 -9.73 -5.02 -3.57
CA LYS A 11 -10.15 -5.75 -4.74
C LYS A 11 -9.06 -5.68 -5.80
N VAL A 12 -8.53 -6.82 -6.22
CA VAL A 12 -7.54 -6.90 -7.29
C VAL A 12 -8.23 -6.53 -8.60
N LYS A 13 -7.70 -5.51 -9.30
CA LYS A 13 -8.36 -4.95 -10.49
C LYS A 13 -8.33 -5.93 -11.67
N ASP A 14 -7.23 -6.65 -11.83
CA ASP A 14 -7.04 -7.66 -12.89
C ASP A 14 -8.04 -8.81 -12.82
N GLU A 15 -8.30 -9.34 -11.62
CA GLU A 15 -9.06 -10.58 -11.48
C GLU A 15 -10.42 -10.41 -10.75
N ASN A 16 -10.80 -9.18 -10.36
CA ASN A 16 -12.01 -8.89 -9.58
C ASN A 16 -12.04 -9.59 -8.20
N ILE A 17 -10.88 -10.01 -7.68
CA ILE A 17 -10.78 -10.83 -6.47
C ILE A 17 -10.72 -9.93 -5.25
N ILE A 18 -11.51 -10.21 -4.23
CA ILE A 18 -11.45 -9.50 -2.95
C ILE A 18 -10.48 -10.27 -2.06
N GLY A 19 -9.44 -9.61 -1.60
CA GLY A 19 -8.51 -10.17 -0.63
C GLY A 19 -8.19 -9.17 0.47
N LYS A 20 -7.61 -9.64 1.55
CA LYS A 20 -7.29 -8.85 2.73
C LYS A 20 -5.82 -8.48 2.71
N ILE A 21 -5.49 -7.21 2.90
CA ILE A 21 -4.08 -6.80 3.04
C ILE A 21 -3.55 -7.46 4.31
N VAL A 22 -2.55 -8.32 4.18
CA VAL A 22 -1.88 -8.96 5.32
C VAL A 22 -0.54 -8.32 5.63
N LYS A 23 0.12 -7.78 4.61
CA LYS A 23 1.43 -7.13 4.73
C LYS A 23 1.58 -6.02 3.71
N VAL A 24 2.47 -5.08 4.03
CA VAL A 24 2.94 -4.04 3.11
C VAL A 24 4.45 -4.01 3.20
N TYR A 25 5.10 -4.19 2.05
CA TYR A 25 6.53 -4.04 1.89
C TYR A 25 6.82 -2.69 1.26
N GLU A 26 7.55 -1.84 1.97
CA GLU A 26 8.11 -0.63 1.37
C GLU A 26 9.50 -0.94 0.82
N GLY A 27 9.64 -0.89 -0.50
CA GLY A 27 10.92 -0.71 -1.15
C GLY A 27 11.27 0.78 -1.25
N SER A 28 12.56 1.08 -1.50
CA SER A 28 13.07 2.45 -1.64
C SER A 28 12.46 3.24 -2.81
N GLU A 29 11.84 2.56 -3.78
CA GLU A 29 11.18 3.17 -4.95
C GLU A 29 9.69 2.81 -5.06
N ASP A 30 9.29 1.61 -4.60
CA ASP A 30 7.93 1.10 -4.75
C ASP A 30 7.38 0.51 -3.45
N THR A 31 6.11 0.78 -3.16
CA THR A 31 5.38 0.13 -2.05
C THR A 31 4.53 -1.02 -2.59
N VAL A 32 4.83 -2.23 -2.13
CA VAL A 32 4.16 -3.48 -2.49
C VAL A 32 3.17 -3.87 -1.40
N PHE A 33 1.93 -4.16 -1.78
CA PHE A 33 0.87 -4.61 -0.90
C PHE A 33 0.68 -6.12 -1.10
N VAL A 34 0.72 -6.85 0.01
CA VAL A 34 0.48 -8.28 0.07
C VAL A 34 -0.96 -8.48 0.49
N VAL A 35 -1.75 -9.05 -0.41
CA VAL A 35 -3.18 -9.25 -0.26
C VAL A 35 -3.44 -10.75 -0.27
N GLU A 36 -3.92 -11.28 0.85
CA GLU A 36 -4.32 -12.68 0.97
C GLU A 36 -5.81 -12.81 0.65
N SER A 37 -6.13 -13.55 -0.39
CA SER A 37 -7.50 -14.00 -0.70
C SER A 37 -7.62 -15.50 -0.46
N ASP A 38 -8.85 -16.00 -0.43
CA ASP A 38 -9.33 -17.32 0.03
C ASP A 38 -8.39 -18.52 -0.25
N LYS A 39 -7.60 -18.48 -1.35
CA LYS A 39 -6.54 -19.47 -1.66
C LYS A 39 -5.26 -18.90 -2.28
N GLN A 40 -5.14 -17.59 -2.46
CA GLN A 40 -4.03 -16.98 -3.20
C GLN A 40 -3.55 -15.69 -2.55
N VAL A 41 -2.23 -15.57 -2.47
CA VAL A 41 -1.55 -14.34 -2.04
C VAL A 41 -1.18 -13.55 -3.29
N TYR A 42 -1.60 -12.28 -3.31
CA TYR A 42 -1.34 -11.33 -4.37
C TYR A 42 -0.38 -10.27 -3.87
N GLU A 43 0.75 -10.13 -4.54
CA GLU A 43 1.76 -9.12 -4.26
C GLU A 43 1.81 -8.16 -5.45
N LYS A 44 1.19 -6.99 -5.32
CA LYS A 44 1.25 -5.93 -6.34
C LYS A 44 1.53 -4.57 -5.70
N THR A 45 1.90 -3.61 -6.52
CA THR A 45 1.90 -2.20 -6.13
C THR A 45 0.48 -1.64 -6.06
N ILE A 46 0.30 -0.49 -5.42
CA ILE A 46 -1.02 0.15 -5.25
C ILE A 46 -1.78 0.34 -6.58
N ASP A 47 -1.06 0.49 -7.70
CA ASP A 47 -1.64 0.69 -9.02
C ASP A 47 -2.39 -0.55 -9.53
N GLY A 48 -1.96 -1.74 -9.12
CA GLY A 48 -2.59 -3.02 -9.47
C GLY A 48 -3.81 -3.39 -8.63
N PHE A 49 -4.10 -2.65 -7.56
CA PHE A 49 -5.21 -2.92 -6.66
C PHE A 49 -6.27 -1.81 -6.75
N ASN A 50 -7.52 -2.20 -6.92
CA ASN A 50 -8.66 -1.30 -6.79
C ASN A 50 -9.19 -1.40 -5.35
N VAL A 51 -8.79 -0.48 -4.50
CA VAL A 51 -9.28 -0.48 -3.12
C VAL A 51 -10.73 -0.04 -3.12
N GLU A 52 -11.64 -0.90 -2.66
CA GLU A 52 -13.09 -0.66 -2.74
C GLU A 52 -13.56 0.59 -1.99
N ARG A 53 -12.75 1.09 -1.04
CA ARG A 53 -12.96 2.41 -0.42
C ARG A 53 -11.89 3.36 -0.93
N GLY A 54 -12.28 4.31 -1.79
CA GLY A 54 -11.40 5.36 -2.30
C GLY A 54 -10.62 6.10 -1.20
N SER A 55 -11.20 6.25 0.00
CA SER A 55 -10.51 6.84 1.16
C SER A 55 -9.30 6.05 1.64
N ILE A 56 -9.27 4.73 1.46
CA ILE A 56 -8.12 3.90 1.83
C ILE A 56 -7.00 4.13 0.83
N GLN A 57 -7.30 4.14 -0.48
CA GLN A 57 -6.29 4.39 -1.52
C GLN A 57 -5.65 5.78 -1.33
N GLU A 58 -6.46 6.77 -0.99
CA GLU A 58 -6.00 8.12 -0.68
C GLU A 58 -5.15 8.17 0.60
N LYS A 59 -5.55 7.45 1.66
CA LYS A 59 -4.74 7.29 2.89
C LYS A 59 -3.38 6.68 2.59
N ILE A 60 -3.34 5.59 1.81
CA ILE A 60 -2.11 4.88 1.48
C ILE A 60 -1.17 5.78 0.66
N ASN A 61 -1.71 6.45 -0.36
CA ASN A 61 -0.94 7.37 -1.19
C ASN A 61 -0.45 8.59 -0.38
N GLY A 62 -1.26 9.07 0.56
CA GLY A 62 -0.89 10.11 1.52
C GLY A 62 0.25 9.69 2.45
N LEU A 63 0.19 8.47 2.99
CA LEU A 63 1.24 7.87 3.83
C LEU A 63 2.56 7.73 3.05
N MET A 64 2.51 7.21 1.82
CA MET A 64 3.68 7.12 0.93
C MET A 64 4.32 8.49 0.69
N LYS A 65 3.51 9.48 0.29
CA LYS A 65 4.01 10.83 0.03
C LYS A 65 4.58 11.50 1.28
N GLN A 66 3.93 11.33 2.42
CA GLN A 66 4.39 11.92 3.68
C GLN A 66 5.72 11.30 4.11
N LYS A 67 5.89 9.99 3.94
CA LYS A 67 7.16 9.30 4.22
C LYS A 67 8.26 9.70 3.23
N ALA A 68 7.99 9.69 1.93
CA ALA A 68 8.94 10.17 0.91
C ALA A 68 9.36 11.63 1.15
N PHE A 69 8.42 12.48 1.60
CA PHE A 69 8.70 13.85 1.98
C PHE A 69 9.59 13.91 3.24
N LEU A 70 9.31 13.09 4.25
CA LEU A 70 10.10 13.02 5.48
C LEU A 70 11.52 12.49 5.22
N GLU A 71 11.70 11.49 4.35
CA GLU A 71 13.01 10.99 3.94
C GLU A 71 13.82 12.05 3.20
N ARG A 72 13.18 12.80 2.29
CA ARG A 72 13.83 13.95 1.62
C ARG A 72 14.18 15.05 2.60
N PHE A 73 13.32 15.36 3.57
CA PHE A 73 13.60 16.37 4.59
C PHE A 73 14.72 15.96 5.56
N ALA A 74 14.73 14.69 5.99
CA ALA A 74 15.79 14.13 6.81
C ALA A 74 17.14 14.15 6.08
N ALA A 75 17.15 13.87 4.78
CA ALA A 75 18.34 13.97 3.94
C ALA A 75 18.86 15.43 3.82
N ILE A 76 17.98 16.43 3.88
CA ILE A 76 18.35 17.86 3.78
C ILE A 76 18.85 18.42 5.13
N SER A 77 18.37 17.93 6.28
CA SER A 77 18.85 18.38 7.61
C SER A 77 20.21 17.81 8.02
N THR A 78 20.82 16.95 7.20
CA THR A 78 22.19 16.46 7.39
C THR A 78 23.16 17.28 6.53
N TYR A 79 23.19 18.60 6.72
CA TYR A 79 24.24 19.49 6.21
C TYR A 79 24.43 20.69 7.15
#